data_AF-A0A353CDY5-F1
#
_entry.id   AF-A0A353CDY5-F1
#
_cell.length_a   1.000
_cell.length_b   1.000
_cell.length_c   1.000
_cell.angle_alpha   90.00
_cell.angle_beta   90.00
_cell.angle_gamma   90.00
#
_symmetry.space_group_name_H-M   'P 1'
#
loop_
_entity.id
_entity.type
_entity.pdbx_description
1 polymer ?
#
loop_
_entity_poly.entity_id
_entity_poly.type
_entity_poly.pdbx_seq_one_letter_code
_entity_poly.pdbx_strand_id
1 'polypeptide(L)'
;MTNYPFLVYLLEPGKFLTKTIRFVPISEKSSDRSGITVRCRISPYDDLGELLPEVRSLIRNVGHEEFIKTGLLVCAVYGADDCDYIAPNGTPYPSNDPPRLGRNLFDEGETAETEEDLSDLCPIGAVISLADAQIKRKNETVH
;
A
#
# COMPACT_ATOMS: atom_id res chain seq x y z
N MET A 1 0.03 -18.69 -10.00
CA MET A 1 -0.29 -17.37 -10.59
C MET A 1 -0.91 -16.53 -9.49
N THR A 2 -0.32 -15.37 -9.17
CA THR A 2 -0.91 -14.41 -8.23
C THR A 2 -1.95 -13.60 -8.99
N ASN A 3 -3.17 -13.50 -8.47
CA ASN A 3 -4.23 -12.72 -9.08
C ASN A 3 -4.16 -11.28 -8.56
N TYR A 4 -3.72 -10.36 -9.40
CA TYR A 4 -3.82 -8.92 -9.15
C TYR A 4 -5.21 -8.39 -9.57
N PRO A 5 -5.69 -7.29 -8.96
CA PRO A 5 -5.09 -6.57 -7.83
C PRO A 5 -5.52 -7.11 -6.46
N PHE A 6 -4.76 -6.76 -5.41
CA PHE A 6 -5.08 -7.07 -4.01
C PHE A 6 -4.58 -5.98 -3.05
N LEU A 7 -5.10 -5.99 -1.82
CA LEU A 7 -4.58 -5.17 -0.72
C LEU A 7 -3.68 -6.02 0.18
N VAL A 8 -2.55 -5.44 0.59
CA VAL A 8 -1.68 -5.97 1.63
C VAL A 8 -1.75 -5.05 2.84
N TYR A 9 -1.97 -5.64 4.01
CA TYR A 9 -1.98 -4.98 5.30
C TYR A 9 -0.71 -5.37 6.04
N LEU A 10 0.04 -4.38 6.51
CA LEU A 10 1.15 -4.61 7.42
C LEU A 10 0.62 -4.77 8.83
N LEU A 11 0.75 -5.97 9.40
CA LEU A 11 0.40 -6.25 10.80
C LEU A 11 1.54 -5.86 11.73
N GLU A 12 2.74 -6.31 11.39
CA GLU A 12 4.02 -6.07 12.08
C GLU A 12 5.13 -6.12 11.00
N PRO A 13 6.34 -5.61 11.28
CA PRO A 13 7.48 -5.80 10.37
C PRO A 13 7.62 -7.28 9.95
N GLY A 14 7.58 -7.52 8.63
CA GLY A 14 7.67 -8.87 8.05
C GLY A 14 6.39 -9.72 8.09
N LYS A 15 5.33 -9.27 8.78
CA LYS A 15 4.03 -9.96 8.85
C LYS A 15 2.96 -9.21 8.08
N PHE A 16 2.44 -9.88 7.06
CA PHE A 16 1.47 -9.31 6.13
C PHE A 16 0.17 -10.11 6.13
N LEU A 17 -0.95 -9.43 6.01
CA LEU A 17 -2.24 -10.00 5.65
C LEU A 17 -2.59 -9.55 4.23
N THR A 18 -2.98 -10.49 3.36
CA THR A 18 -3.40 -10.16 2.00
C THR A 18 -4.90 -10.37 1.85
N LYS A 19 -5.59 -9.42 1.22
CA LYS A 19 -6.99 -9.58 0.79
C LYS A 19 -7.12 -9.29 -0.70
N THR A 20 -7.65 -10.26 -1.43
CA THR A 20 -7.94 -10.11 -2.86
C THR A 20 -9.03 -9.08 -3.11
N ILE A 21 -8.88 -8.29 -4.17
CA ILE A 21 -9.91 -7.37 -4.63
C ILE A 21 -10.82 -8.09 -5.62
N ARG A 22 -12.12 -7.90 -5.45
CA ARG A 22 -13.14 -8.33 -6.41
C ARG A 22 -13.84 -7.09 -6.96
N PHE A 23 -13.92 -7.00 -8.27
CA PHE A 23 -14.72 -6.00 -8.95
C PHE A 23 -16.16 -6.48 -9.07
N VAL A 24 -17.10 -5.63 -8.68
CA VAL A 24 -18.54 -5.91 -8.76
C VAL A 24 -19.23 -4.72 -9.45
N PRO A 25 -20.08 -4.94 -10.46
CA PRO A 25 -20.90 -3.87 -11.04
C PRO A 25 -21.77 -3.21 -9.98
N ILE A 26 -21.99 -1.89 -10.06
CA ILE A 26 -22.85 -1.18 -9.11
C ILE A 26 -24.27 -1.76 -9.05
N SER A 27 -24.77 -2.29 -10.17
CA SER A 27 -26.10 -2.89 -10.29
C SER A 27 -26.25 -4.24 -9.59
N GLU A 28 -25.14 -4.92 -9.26
CA GLU A 28 -25.18 -6.23 -8.62
C GLU A 28 -25.27 -6.08 -7.10
N LYS A 29 -26.18 -6.83 -6.47
CA LYS A 29 -26.22 -6.91 -5.00
C LYS A 29 -24.96 -7.61 -4.52
N SER A 30 -24.24 -6.96 -3.60
CA SER A 30 -23.06 -7.54 -2.97
C SER A 30 -23.40 -8.91 -2.39
N SER A 31 -22.83 -9.96 -2.95
CA SER A 31 -22.84 -11.28 -2.32
C SER A 31 -21.81 -11.26 -1.20
N ASP A 32 -22.18 -11.63 0.03
CA ASP A 32 -21.24 -11.83 1.13
C ASP A 32 -20.23 -12.93 0.75
N ARG A 33 -19.09 -12.51 0.24
CA ARG A 33 -17.94 -13.36 -0.04
C ARG A 33 -16.70 -12.68 0.50
N SER A 34 -15.81 -13.47 1.07
CA SER A 34 -14.54 -13.03 1.66
C SER A 34 -13.69 -12.24 0.67
N GLY A 35 -13.21 -11.06 1.07
CA GLY A 35 -12.31 -10.21 0.27
C GLY A 35 -12.67 -8.73 0.35
N ILE A 36 -12.02 -7.91 -0.47
CA ILE A 36 -12.34 -6.49 -0.63
C ILE A 36 -13.18 -6.33 -1.89
N THR A 37 -14.34 -5.71 -1.76
CA THR A 37 -15.24 -5.46 -2.89
C THR A 37 -15.07 -4.04 -3.37
N VAL A 38 -14.65 -3.87 -4.62
CA VAL A 38 -14.58 -2.57 -5.29
C VAL A 38 -15.74 -2.52 -6.29
N ARG A 39 -16.63 -1.54 -6.12
CA ARG A 39 -17.77 -1.38 -7.02
C ARG A 39 -17.42 -0.47 -8.19
N CYS A 40 -17.62 -0.97 -9.40
CA CYS A 40 -17.26 -0.26 -10.64
C CYS A 40 -18.51 0.09 -11.46
N ARG A 41 -18.53 1.29 -12.04
CA ARG A 41 -19.53 1.71 -13.07
C ARG A 41 -19.15 1.27 -14.47
N ILE A 42 -17.86 1.02 -14.67
CA ILE A 42 -17.22 0.69 -15.94
C ILE A 42 -16.52 -0.67 -15.81
N SER A 43 -16.07 -1.23 -16.94
CA SER A 43 -15.13 -2.34 -16.92
C SER A 43 -13.87 -1.94 -16.12
N PRO A 44 -13.35 -2.78 -15.22
CA PRO A 44 -12.16 -2.44 -14.46
C PRO A 44 -10.88 -2.39 -15.31
N TYR A 45 -10.87 -3.10 -16.44
CA TYR A 45 -9.73 -3.22 -17.34
C TYR A 45 -10.05 -2.64 -18.72
N ASP A 46 -9.01 -2.17 -19.40
CA ASP A 46 -9.06 -1.78 -20.82
C ASP A 46 -9.01 -2.99 -21.76
N ASP A 47 -8.99 -2.71 -23.07
CA ASP A 47 -8.99 -3.74 -24.12
C ASP A 47 -7.69 -4.58 -24.16
N LEU A 48 -6.62 -4.11 -23.52
CA LEU A 48 -5.34 -4.82 -23.40
C LEU A 48 -5.26 -5.63 -22.09
N GLY A 49 -6.26 -5.51 -21.22
CA GLY A 49 -6.28 -6.15 -19.90
C GLY A 49 -5.56 -5.35 -18.82
N GLU A 50 -5.18 -4.11 -19.09
CA GLU A 50 -4.56 -3.21 -18.11
C GLU A 50 -5.60 -2.55 -17.23
N LEU A 51 -5.25 -2.33 -15.96
CA LEU A 51 -6.17 -1.77 -14.98
C LEU A 51 -6.36 -0.27 -15.23
N LEU A 52 -7.62 0.17 -15.38
CA LEU A 52 -7.92 1.57 -15.68
C LEU A 52 -7.49 2.53 -14.56
N PRO A 53 -6.99 3.74 -14.88
CA PRO A 53 -6.57 4.74 -13.89
C PRO A 53 -7.67 5.14 -12.90
N GLU A 54 -8.92 5.22 -13.35
CA GLU A 54 -10.08 5.51 -12.52
C GLU A 54 -10.32 4.40 -11.49
N VAL A 55 -10.05 3.15 -11.88
CA VAL A 55 -10.22 1.98 -11.03
C VAL A 55 -9.08 1.89 -10.02
N ARG A 56 -7.85 2.23 -10.40
CA ARG A 56 -6.73 2.42 -9.44
C ARG A 56 -7.10 3.44 -8.38
N SER A 57 -7.70 4.56 -8.79
CA SER A 57 -8.15 5.61 -7.87
C SER A 57 -9.22 5.10 -6.89
N LEU A 58 -10.18 4.29 -7.37
CA LEU A 58 -11.16 3.63 -6.49
C LEU A 58 -10.50 2.68 -5.49
N ILE A 59 -9.52 1.88 -5.93
CA ILE A 59 -8.79 0.96 -5.05
C ILE A 59 -8.03 1.73 -3.97
N ARG A 60 -7.38 2.86 -4.31
CA ARG A 60 -6.69 3.73 -3.34
C ARG A 60 -7.66 4.26 -2.28
N ASN A 61 -8.84 4.71 -2.69
CA ASN A 61 -9.86 5.17 -1.76
C ASN A 61 -10.31 4.06 -0.81
N VAL A 62 -10.58 2.86 -1.34
CA VAL A 62 -10.94 1.69 -0.51
C VAL A 62 -9.80 1.30 0.44
N GLY A 63 -8.54 1.37 -0.01
CA GLY A 63 -7.39 1.11 0.86
C GLY A 63 -7.25 2.16 1.98
N HIS A 64 -7.55 3.44 1.71
CA HIS A 64 -7.60 4.47 2.73
C HIS A 64 -8.75 4.26 3.73
N GLU A 65 -9.94 3.87 3.25
CA GLU A 65 -11.07 3.50 4.12
C GLU A 65 -10.72 2.31 5.02
N GLU A 66 -10.01 1.31 4.49
CA GLU A 66 -9.53 0.18 5.27
C GLU A 66 -8.45 0.59 6.29
N PHE A 67 -7.57 1.54 5.98
CA PHE A 67 -6.67 2.14 6.98
C PHE A 67 -7.47 2.82 8.10
N ILE A 68 -8.44 3.68 7.77
CA ILE A 68 -9.27 4.38 8.76
C ILE A 68 -9.99 3.37 9.67
N LYS A 69 -10.48 2.27 9.10
CA LYS A 69 -11.24 1.23 9.82
C LYS A 69 -10.37 0.36 10.71
N THR A 70 -9.16 0.01 10.27
CA THR A 70 -8.32 -1.00 10.94
C THR A 70 -7.12 -0.42 11.68
N GLY A 71 -6.69 0.79 11.32
CA GLY A 71 -5.43 1.41 11.77
C GLY A 71 -4.17 0.80 11.15
N LEU A 72 -4.30 -0.16 10.23
CA LEU A 72 -3.17 -0.87 9.62
C LEU A 72 -2.73 -0.19 8.32
N LEU A 73 -1.42 -0.07 8.11
CA LEU A 73 -0.88 0.43 6.85
C LEU A 73 -1.28 -0.49 5.69
N VAL A 74 -1.73 0.12 4.59
CA VAL A 74 -2.25 -0.58 3.41
C VAL A 74 -1.37 -0.29 2.20
N CYS A 75 -1.02 -1.33 1.47
CA CYS A 75 -0.43 -1.26 0.14
C CYS A 75 -1.39 -1.90 -0.87
N ALA A 76 -1.74 -1.15 -1.92
CA ALA A 76 -2.51 -1.68 -3.04
C ALA A 76 -1.54 -2.20 -4.11
N VAL A 77 -1.66 -3.47 -4.49
CA VAL A 77 -0.75 -4.11 -5.44
C VAL A 77 -1.50 -4.42 -6.73
N TYR A 78 -0.98 -3.94 -7.86
CA TYR A 78 -1.57 -4.03 -9.18
C TYR A 78 -0.82 -4.98 -10.10
N GLY A 79 0.46 -5.23 -9.82
CA GLY A 79 1.32 -6.11 -10.60
C GLY A 79 2.48 -6.67 -9.78
N ALA A 80 3.39 -7.38 -10.45
CA ALA A 80 4.57 -7.98 -9.81
C ALA A 80 5.56 -6.94 -9.26
N ASP A 81 5.56 -5.76 -9.87
CA ASP A 81 6.45 -4.62 -9.69
C ASP A 81 5.66 -3.31 -9.76
N ASP A 82 4.38 -3.34 -9.37
CA ASP A 82 3.51 -2.17 -9.41
C ASP A 82 2.58 -2.13 -8.18
N CYS A 83 2.78 -1.14 -7.32
CA CYS A 83 1.96 -0.91 -6.14
C CYS A 83 1.87 0.57 -5.74
N ASP A 84 0.90 0.87 -4.88
CA ASP A 84 0.77 2.15 -4.19
C ASP A 84 0.71 1.92 -2.67
N TYR A 85 1.63 2.53 -1.92
CA TYR A 85 1.52 2.63 -0.46
C TYR A 85 0.55 3.77 -0.11
N ILE A 86 -0.43 3.49 0.74
CA ILE A 86 -1.49 4.44 1.07
C ILE A 86 -1.20 5.01 2.46
N ALA A 87 -0.86 6.30 2.52
CA ALA A 87 -0.60 6.97 3.78
C ALA A 87 -1.88 7.20 4.60
N PRO A 88 -1.76 7.48 5.91
CA PRO A 88 -2.90 7.76 6.79
C PRO A 88 -3.81 8.91 6.36
N ASN A 89 -3.31 9.84 5.53
CA ASN A 89 -4.10 10.96 4.99
C ASN A 89 -4.74 10.62 3.62
N GLY A 90 -4.60 9.38 3.14
CA GLY A 90 -5.10 8.91 1.84
C GLY A 90 -4.20 9.21 0.65
N THR A 91 -3.05 9.86 0.86
CA THR A 91 -2.09 10.14 -0.23
C THR A 91 -1.45 8.83 -0.71
N PRO A 92 -1.49 8.52 -2.02
CA PRO A 92 -0.79 7.37 -2.57
C PRO A 92 0.69 7.67 -2.84
N TYR A 93 1.54 6.69 -2.55
CA TYR A 93 2.97 6.69 -2.88
C TYR A 93 3.26 5.51 -3.82
N PRO A 94 3.34 5.75 -5.14
CA PRO A 94 3.65 4.71 -6.12
C PRO A 94 5.03 4.10 -5.87
N SER A 95 5.14 2.79 -6.09
CA SER A 95 6.38 2.03 -5.93
C SER A 95 6.40 0.80 -6.83
N ASN A 96 7.60 0.36 -7.19
CA ASN A 96 7.81 -0.86 -7.97
C ASN A 96 8.23 -2.05 -7.09
N ASP A 97 8.23 -1.89 -5.76
CA ASP A 97 8.58 -2.93 -4.80
C ASP A 97 7.39 -3.26 -3.88
N PRO A 98 6.45 -4.10 -4.34
CA PRO A 98 5.32 -4.52 -3.53
C PRO A 98 5.78 -5.39 -2.35
N PRO A 99 5.08 -5.36 -1.20
CA PRO A 99 5.40 -6.21 -0.07
C PRO A 99 5.38 -7.69 -0.46
N ARG A 100 6.49 -8.39 -0.24
CA ARG A 100 6.63 -9.83 -0.50
C ARG A 100 6.69 -10.59 0.81
N LEU A 101 6.00 -11.74 0.88
CA LEU A 101 6.12 -12.66 2.01
C LEU A 101 7.61 -12.98 2.25
N GLY A 102 8.13 -12.65 3.43
CA GLY A 102 9.51 -12.93 3.83
C GLY A 102 10.54 -11.82 3.56
N ARG A 103 10.15 -10.64 3.04
CA ARG A 103 10.99 -9.44 3.06
C ARG A 103 10.43 -8.43 4.05
N ASN A 104 11.22 -8.09 5.07
CA ASN A 104 10.90 -6.97 5.96
C ASN A 104 10.93 -5.68 5.14
N LEU A 105 9.83 -4.93 5.12
CA LEU A 105 9.79 -3.58 4.52
C LEU A 105 10.62 -2.55 5.33
N PHE A 106 11.18 -2.97 6.47
CA PHE A 106 11.88 -2.12 7.44
C PHE A 106 13.19 -2.76 7.92
N ASP A 107 13.91 -3.52 7.09
CA ASP A 107 15.34 -3.76 7.37
C ASP A 107 16.11 -2.47 7.05
N GLU A 108 16.06 -1.52 7.99
CA GLU A 108 17.17 -0.61 8.20
C GLU A 108 18.34 -1.44 8.73
N GLY A 109 19.20 -1.91 7.83
CA GLY A 109 20.52 -2.41 8.20
C GLY A 109 20.89 -3.79 7.65
N GLU A 110 21.22 -3.85 6.37
CA GLU A 110 22.45 -4.53 5.99
C GLU A 110 23.39 -3.48 5.38
N THR A 111 24.41 -3.14 6.16
CA THR A 111 25.62 -2.48 5.72
C THR A 111 26.18 -3.20 4.50
N ALA A 112 25.98 -2.64 3.32
CA ALA A 112 26.85 -2.92 2.18
C ALA A 112 28.17 -2.17 2.42
N GLU A 113 29.07 -2.77 3.17
CA GLU A 113 30.49 -2.44 3.08
C GLU A 113 30.97 -2.75 1.66
N THR A 114 30.96 -1.74 0.80
CA THR A 114 31.89 -1.65 -0.32
C THR A 114 32.15 -0.18 -0.56
N GLU A 115 33.29 0.28 -0.05
CA GLU A 115 33.96 1.49 -0.50
C GLU A 115 34.16 1.39 -2.02
N GLU A 116 33.47 2.22 -2.80
CA GLU A 116 34.07 2.82 -3.99
C GLU A 116 33.41 4.16 -4.28
N ASP A 117 34.29 5.15 -4.29
CA ASP A 117 34.12 6.59 -4.40
C ASP A 117 33.52 7.00 -5.74
N LEU A 118 32.33 7.60 -5.73
CA LEU A 118 31.89 8.55 -6.76
C LEU A 118 31.02 9.64 -6.12
N SER A 119 31.72 10.64 -5.59
CA SER A 119 31.23 11.99 -5.44
C SER A 119 30.69 12.53 -6.77
N ASP A 120 29.38 12.48 -6.99
CA ASP A 120 28.63 13.46 -7.79
C ASP A 120 27.15 13.06 -7.89
N LEU A 121 26.31 13.71 -7.08
CA LEU A 121 25.08 14.40 -7.46
C LEU A 121 24.21 14.72 -6.22
N CYS A 122 24.10 16.02 -5.95
CA CYS A 122 23.37 16.76 -4.91
C CYS A 122 21.87 16.39 -4.73
N PRO A 123 21.14 17.06 -3.82
CA PRO A 123 21.20 16.95 -2.37
C PRO A 123 19.86 16.44 -1.79
N ILE A 124 19.98 15.90 -0.58
CA ILE A 124 18.95 15.46 0.36
C ILE A 124 17.73 16.39 0.40
N GLY A 125 16.53 15.83 0.19
CA GLY A 125 15.25 16.56 0.28
C GLY A 125 14.13 15.67 0.80
N ALA A 126 14.02 15.59 2.14
CA ALA A 126 12.90 15.06 2.92
C ALA A 126 12.65 13.53 2.86
N VAL A 127 13.59 12.77 3.43
CA VAL A 127 13.25 11.51 4.11
C VAL A 127 12.31 11.89 5.26
N ILE A 128 11.04 11.51 5.19
CA ILE A 128 10.11 11.62 6.32
C ILE A 128 10.59 10.59 7.34
N SER A 129 11.30 11.04 8.37
CA SER A 129 11.66 10.21 9.51
C SER A 129 10.39 9.77 10.25
N LEU A 130 10.09 8.48 10.21
CA LEU A 130 8.96 7.87 10.92
C LEU A 130 9.08 7.95 12.45
N ALA A 131 10.23 8.41 12.98
CA ALA A 131 10.40 8.68 14.40
C ALA A 131 9.47 9.81 14.90
N ASP A 132 9.13 10.79 14.06
CA ASP A 132 8.25 11.90 14.46
C ASP A 132 6.74 11.55 14.43
N ALA A 133 6.36 10.46 13.76
CA ALA A 133 4.95 10.03 13.68
C ALA A 133 4.48 9.25 14.93
N GLN A 134 5.41 8.74 15.75
CA GLN A 134 5.05 7.94 16.94
C GLN A 134 5.30 8.64 18.28
N ILE A 135 5.92 9.83 18.31
CA ILE A 135 6.12 10.61 19.54
C ILE A 135 5.01 11.67 19.67
N LYS A 136 3.74 11.26 19.70
CA LYS A 136 2.65 12.17 20.15
C LYS A 136 1.42 11.52 20.77
N ARG A 137 1.54 10.30 21.32
CA ARG A 137 0.49 9.70 22.17
C ARG A 137 1.01 9.03 23.44
N LYS A 138 2.12 9.52 23.98
CA LYS A 138 2.52 9.28 25.37
C LYS A 138 2.98 10.61 25.98
N ASN A 139 2.01 11.45 26.34
CA ASN A 139 2.10 12.44 27.40
C ASN A 139 0.79 13.24 27.46
N GLU A 140 -0.29 12.58 27.88
CA GLU A 140 -1.36 13.27 28.61
C GLU A 140 -1.64 12.45 29.86
N THR A 141 -0.69 12.51 30.79
CA THR A 141 -0.99 12.40 32.22
C THR A 141 -1.00 13.84 32.73
N VAL A 142 -2.17 14.37 33.05
CA VAL A 142 -2.28 15.53 33.95
C VAL A 142 -3.42 15.26 34.92
N HIS A 143 -3.05 15.43 36.19
CA HIS A 143 -3.76 15.36 37.46
C HIS A 143 -5.26 15.63 37.49
#